data_AF-A0A2D5YIU9-F1
#
_entry.id   AF-A0A2D5YIU9-F1
#
_cell.length_a   1.000
_cell.length_b   1.000
_cell.length_c   1.000
_cell.angle_alpha   90.00
_cell.angle_beta   90.00
_cell.angle_gamma   90.00
#
_symmetry.space_group_name_H-M   'P 1'
#
loop_
_entity.id
_entity.type
_entity.pdbx_description
1 polymer ?
#
loop_
_entity_poly.entity_id
_entity_poly.type
_entity_poly.pdbx_seq_one_letter_code
_entity_poly.pdbx_strand_id
1 'polypeptide(L)'
;MVQTEVGRVDKYFRKVGVAALELTKAIAIGDTLRFSGTTTDFEMKLESMQIDHDVVESAAAGSDIGIAVPERVRRSDTVFRVSD
;
A
#
# COMPACT_ATOMS: atom_id res chain seq x y z
N MET A 1 18.26 2.07 6.09
CA MET A 1 16.85 2.44 6.36
C MET A 1 16.47 3.81 5.78
N VAL A 2 16.26 3.84 4.47
CA VAL A 2 15.65 4.98 3.77
C VAL A 2 14.17 4.66 3.60
N GLN A 3 13.32 5.52 4.15
CA GLN A 3 11.87 5.46 3.94
C GLN A 3 11.47 6.47 2.88
N THR A 4 10.73 6.02 1.88
CA THR A 4 10.24 6.87 0.79
C THR A 4 8.73 6.86 0.81
N GLU A 5 8.08 8.02 0.95
CA GLU A 5 6.62 8.12 0.77
C GLU A 5 6.28 7.68 -0.66
N VAL A 6 5.44 6.65 -0.78
CA VAL A 6 5.02 6.06 -2.06
C VAL A 6 3.54 6.23 -2.34
N GLY A 7 2.75 6.65 -1.35
CA GLY A 7 1.32 6.84 -1.54
C GLY A 7 0.57 7.02 -0.23
N ARG A 8 -0.76 7.02 -0.34
CA ARG A 8 -1.68 7.16 0.80
C ARG A 8 -2.89 6.25 0.64
N VAL A 9 -3.49 5.86 1.76
CA VAL A 9 -4.72 5.08 1.77
C VAL A 9 -5.91 5.97 1.43
N ASP A 10 -6.57 5.66 0.31
CA ASP A 10 -7.85 6.28 -0.03
C ASP A 10 -9.01 5.57 0.70
N LYS A 11 -9.02 4.23 0.65
CA LYS A 11 -10.14 3.44 1.16
C LYS A 11 -9.72 2.08 1.72
N TYR A 12 -10.51 1.55 2.65
CA TYR A 12 -10.33 0.21 3.20
C TYR A 12 -11.62 -0.61 3.10
N PHE A 13 -11.55 -1.76 2.43
CA PHE A 13 -12.64 -2.70 2.23
C PHE A 13 -12.66 -3.76 3.34
N ARG A 14 -13.29 -3.41 4.47
CA ARG A 14 -13.37 -4.27 5.67
C ARG A 14 -13.90 -5.71 5.42
N LYS A 15 -14.77 -5.92 4.43
CA LYS A 15 -15.33 -7.25 4.13
C LYS A 15 -14.29 -8.25 3.60
N VAL A 16 -13.31 -7.75 2.85
CA VAL A 16 -12.29 -8.56 2.16
C VAL A 16 -10.87 -8.30 2.66
N GLY A 17 -10.66 -7.30 3.52
CA GLY A 17 -9.35 -6.97 4.07
C GLY A 17 -8.42 -6.26 3.08
N VAL A 18 -8.99 -5.57 2.07
CA VAL A 18 -8.21 -4.90 1.01
C VAL A 18 -8.12 -3.40 1.29
N ALA A 19 -6.91 -2.85 1.20
CA ALA A 19 -6.64 -1.42 1.20
C ALA A 19 -6.49 -0.92 -0.24
N ALA A 20 -7.24 0.13 -0.59
CA ALA A 20 -7.04 0.91 -1.80
C ALA A 20 -6.08 2.06 -1.50
N LEU A 21 -5.04 2.14 -2.30
CA LEU A 21 -3.93 3.07 -2.16
C LEU A 21 -3.81 3.91 -3.43
N GLU A 22 -3.70 5.22 -3.25
CA GLU A 22 -3.30 6.14 -4.30
C GLU A 22 -1.78 6.28 -4.26
N LEU A 23 -1.10 5.80 -5.30
CA LEU A 23 0.35 5.84 -5.37
C LEU A 23 0.85 7.20 -5.87
N THR A 24 1.86 7.76 -5.21
CA THR A 24 2.62 8.92 -5.68
C THR A 24 3.95 8.52 -6.32
N LYS A 25 4.40 7.27 -6.11
CA LYS A 25 5.60 6.69 -6.70
C LYS A 25 5.35 5.25 -7.13
N ALA A 26 6.15 4.80 -8.09
CA ALA A 26 6.07 3.42 -8.56
C ALA A 26 6.57 2.43 -7.50
N ILE A 27 5.88 1.29 -7.39
CA ILE A 27 6.24 0.16 -6.51
C ILE A 27 6.14 -1.16 -7.28
N ALA A 28 6.78 -2.20 -6.76
CA ALA A 28 6.73 -3.54 -7.33
C ALA A 28 6.56 -4.62 -6.25
N ILE A 29 6.04 -5.78 -6.65
CA ILE A 29 5.98 -6.96 -5.78
C ILE A 29 7.39 -7.25 -5.24
N GLY A 30 7.48 -7.50 -3.94
CA GLY A 30 8.72 -7.70 -3.20
C GLY A 30 9.16 -6.50 -2.37
N ASP A 31 8.64 -5.29 -2.64
CA ASP A 31 8.90 -4.10 -1.84
C ASP A 31 8.32 -4.24 -0.42
N THR A 32 9.03 -3.72 0.58
CA THR A 32 8.51 -3.60 1.95
C THR A 32 7.79 -2.27 2.10
N LEU A 33 6.50 -2.33 2.47
CA LEU A 33 5.65 -1.18 2.70
C LEU A 33 5.37 -1.01 4.19
N ARG A 34 5.50 0.21 4.69
CA ARG A 34 5.10 0.63 6.02
C ARG A 34 3.87 1.51 5.93
N PHE A 35 2.85 1.14 6.69
CA PHE A 35 1.63 1.92 6.87
C PHE A 35 1.76 2.72 8.15
N SER A 36 1.70 4.04 8.06
CA SER A 36 1.82 4.94 9.19
C SER A 36 0.66 5.93 9.22
N GLY A 37 -0.04 5.97 10.34
CA GLY A 37 -1.18 6.83 10.61
C GLY A 37 -1.31 7.09 12.10
N THR A 38 -2.42 7.70 12.50
CA THR A 38 -2.65 8.03 13.92
C THR A 38 -2.76 6.79 14.82
N THR A 39 -3.32 5.69 14.30
CA THR A 39 -3.52 4.44 15.04
C THR A 39 -2.99 3.22 14.30
N THR A 40 -2.22 3.44 13.25
CA THR A 40 -1.76 2.41 12.33
C THR A 40 -0.25 2.56 12.22
N ASP A 41 0.51 1.55 12.63
CA ASP A 41 1.96 1.53 12.43
C ASP A 41 2.42 0.08 12.28
N PHE A 42 2.53 -0.38 11.04
CA PHE A 42 3.00 -1.73 10.74
C PHE A 42 3.74 -1.77 9.40
N GLU A 43 4.60 -2.76 9.27
CA GLU A 43 5.34 -3.05 8.05
C GLU A 43 4.89 -4.38 7.47
N MET A 44 4.81 -4.46 6.14
CA MET A 44 4.48 -5.69 5.44
C MET A 44 5.22 -5.76 4.11
N LYS A 45 5.50 -6.98 3.67
CA LYS A 45 6.05 -7.21 2.34
C LYS A 45 4.91 -7.25 1.31
N LEU A 46 5.10 -6.59 0.17
CA LEU A 46 4.15 -6.62 -0.92
C LEU A 46 4.27 -7.97 -1.65
N GLU A 47 3.34 -8.88 -1.38
CA GLU A 47 3.31 -10.20 -2.02
C GLU A 47 2.38 -10.23 -3.24
N SER A 48 1.33 -9.42 -3.23
CA SER A 48 0.38 -9.30 -4.34
C SER A 48 -0.26 -7.91 -4.35
N MET A 49 -0.65 -7.47 -5.54
CA MET A 49 -1.44 -6.26 -5.74
C MET A 49 -2.33 -6.38 -6.96
N GLN A 50 -3.39 -5.57 -6.98
CA GLN A 50 -4.37 -5.54 -8.06
C GLN A 50 -4.65 -4.11 -8.50
N ILE A 51 -4.84 -3.90 -9.80
CA ILE A 51 -5.33 -2.65 -10.39
C ILE A 51 -6.57 -3.01 -11.21
N ASP A 52 -7.71 -2.37 -10.98
CA ASP A 52 -8.95 -2.63 -11.73
C ASP A 52 -9.38 -4.12 -11.80
N HIS A 53 -9.08 -4.88 -10.73
CA HIS A 53 -9.26 -6.35 -10.59
C HIS A 53 -8.25 -7.24 -11.33
N ASP A 54 -7.27 -6.66 -12.02
CA ASP A 54 -6.18 -7.39 -12.64
C ASP A 54 -4.98 -7.48 -11.69
N VAL A 55 -4.41 -8.68 -11.55
CA VAL A 55 -3.19 -8.90 -10.77
C VAL A 55 -2.00 -8.35 -11.56
N VAL A 56 -1.22 -7.47 -10.94
CA VAL A 56 -0.08 -6.81 -11.57
C VAL A 56 1.19 -6.94 -10.73
N GLU A 57 2.35 -6.98 -11.39
CA GLU A 57 3.65 -7.12 -10.72
C GLU A 57 4.30 -5.78 -10.36
N SER A 58 3.94 -4.72 -11.09
CA SER A 58 4.38 -3.34 -10.84
C SER A 58 3.22 -2.36 -10.98
N ALA A 59 3.29 -1.27 -10.23
CA ALA A 59 2.32 -0.18 -10.29
C ALA A 59 3.05 1.14 -10.44
N ALA A 60 2.56 2.01 -11.33
CA ALA A 60 3.17 3.30 -11.60
C ALA A 60 2.69 4.37 -10.61
N ALA A 61 3.42 5.49 -10.55
CA ALA A 61 2.94 6.68 -9.86
C ALA A 61 1.61 7.15 -10.46
N GLY A 62 0.66 7.53 -9.60
CA GLY A 62 -0.70 7.94 -9.97
C GLY A 62 -1.66 6.77 -10.20
N SER A 63 -1.24 5.52 -9.99
CA SER A 63 -2.12 4.35 -10.10
C SER A 63 -2.82 4.07 -8.77
N ASP A 64 -4.08 3.67 -8.86
CA ASP A 64 -4.86 3.15 -7.74
C ASP A 64 -4.65 1.65 -7.63
N ILE A 65 -4.07 1.19 -6.52
CA ILE A 65 -3.84 -0.24 -6.27
C ILE A 65 -4.68 -0.74 -5.10
N GLY A 66 -5.17 -1.96 -5.22
CA GLY A 66 -5.74 -2.74 -4.14
C GLY A 66 -4.74 -3.76 -3.62
N ILE A 67 -4.45 -3.74 -2.32
CA ILE A 67 -3.61 -4.77 -1.68
C ILE A 67 -4.30 -5.35 -0.46
N ALA A 68 -4.11 -6.64 -0.21
CA ALA A 68 -4.56 -7.26 1.03
C ALA A 68 -3.62 -6.82 2.16
N VAL A 69 -4.19 -6.35 3.27
CA VAL A 69 -3.42 -5.92 4.45
C VAL A 69 -3.77 -6.81 5.66
N PRO A 70 -2.79 -7.13 6.52
CA PRO A 70 -3.03 -7.95 7.71
C PRO A 70 -3.87 -7.22 8.76
N GLU A 71 -3.78 -5.88 8.75
CA GLU A 71 -4.42 -5.01 9.73
C GLU A 71 -5.30 -3.96 9.07
N ARG A 72 -6.27 -3.46 9.85
CA ARG A 72 -7.16 -2.42 9.39
C ARG A 72 -6.39 -1.10 9.24
N VAL A 73 -6.32 -0.62 8.01
CA VAL A 73 -5.86 0.75 7.70
C VAL A 73 -7.01 1.74 7.69
N ARG A 74 -6.69 3.03 7.78
CA ARG A 74 -7.64 4.14 7.74
C ARG A 74 -7.35 5.05 6.57
N ARG A 75 -8.39 5.76 6.13
CA ARG A 75 -8.26 6.81 5.12
C ARG A 75 -7.24 7.85 5.59
N SER A 76 -6.40 8.28 4.66
CA SER A 76 -5.28 9.20 4.87
C SER A 76 -4.08 8.61 5.62
N ASP A 77 -4.04 7.31 5.92
CA ASP A 77 -2.80 6.66 6.38
C ASP A 77 -1.74 6.80 5.28
N THR A 78 -0.51 7.15 5.67
CA THR A 78 0.61 7.37 4.76
C THR A 78 1.35 6.06 4.56
N VAL A 79 1.72 5.77 3.31
CA VAL A 79 2.46 4.56 2.96
C VAL A 79 3.87 4.90 2.53
N PHE A 80 4.83 4.26 3.18
CA PHE A 80 6.25 4.40 2.92
C PHE A 80 6.81 3.10 2.38
N ARG A 81 7.65 3.16 1.35
CA ARG A 81 8.52 2.04 1.01
C ARG A 81 9.77 2.10 1.87
N VAL A 82 10.05 1.00 2.55
CA VAL A 82 11.26 0.81 3.35
C VAL A 82 12.28 0.10 2.46
N SER A 83 13.42 0.75 2.28
CA SER A 83 14.59 0.22 1.58
C SER A 83 15.77 0.30 2.55
N ASP A 84 16.57 -0.77 2.61
CA ASP A 84 17.73 -0.79 3.50
C ASP A 84 18.90 0.04 2.96
#